data_AF-A0A9E5DY06-F1
#
_entry.id   AF-A0A9E5DY06-F1
#
_cell.length_a   1.000
_cell.length_b   1.000
_cell.length_c   1.000
_cell.angle_alpha   90.00
_cell.angle_beta   90.00
_cell.angle_gamma   90.00
#
_symmetry.space_group_name_H-M   'P 1'
#
loop_
_entity.id
_entity.type
_entity.pdbx_description
1 polymer ?
#
loop_
_entity_poly.entity_id
_entity_poly.type
_entity_poly.pdbx_seq_one_letter_code
_entity_poly.pdbx_strand_id
1 'polypeptide(L)'
;MPQKLPAQNQTHTPLIRDAQPHDFPSVLALNRESEHFLSPLNLPQLQTLHQQAAYHRVCQTENTVAAFLLAFREGAHYDSPNYRWFCERYPCFLYVDRVVVGVAYQSQRLGSALYREVFTFARDHAVPWVACEFDLEPPNLASQGFHARFGFAEVGTQWVACAKKKVSLQVNEQKSAVARPEDRQFVGFRLRRSPRTGEVEELLSARSKDRIEAKVRALTPRNWGQSLDDCIRRANRYLLGWIGFFRICSAAVQLQALRNLDAHLRRRLRAIELKQWRRRRSIAKNLIKLGANYTATWRQLYRGSISLWPLSHCAVVEHALNNRWCQQKGLKSLVVEWKARNSEHVVPVPAPTTE
;
A
#
# COMPACT_ATOMS: atom_id res chain seq x y z
N MET A 1 -0.12 -16.56 44.43
CA MET A 1 0.36 -16.55 43.04
C MET A 1 0.00 -15.22 42.40
N PRO A 2 0.97 -14.36 42.07
CA PRO A 2 0.67 -13.04 41.53
C PRO A 2 0.22 -13.15 40.06
N GLN A 3 -0.93 -12.55 39.75
CA GLN A 3 -1.49 -12.45 38.41
C GLN A 3 -0.60 -11.55 37.55
N LYS A 4 -0.15 -12.07 36.40
CA LYS A 4 0.57 -11.32 35.38
C LYS A 4 -0.43 -10.48 34.60
N LEU A 5 -0.45 -9.16 34.82
CA LEU A 5 -1.18 -8.24 33.94
C LEU A 5 -0.57 -8.28 32.53
N PRO A 6 -1.38 -8.28 31.45
CA PRO A 6 -0.86 -8.19 30.09
C PRO A 6 -0.26 -6.82 29.84
N ALA A 7 0.98 -6.80 29.34
CA ALA A 7 1.68 -5.59 28.92
C ALA A 7 0.86 -4.85 27.86
N GLN A 8 0.53 -3.59 28.16
CA GLN A 8 -0.09 -2.67 27.22
C GLN A 8 0.93 -2.34 26.12
N ASN A 9 0.68 -2.80 24.90
CA ASN A 9 1.46 -2.41 23.73
C ASN A 9 1.09 -0.96 23.37
N GLN A 10 1.70 0.01 24.05
CA GLN A 10 1.64 1.42 23.65
C GLN A 10 2.44 1.56 22.36
N THR A 11 1.75 1.80 21.25
CA THR A 11 2.40 2.12 19.97
C THR A 11 2.96 3.53 20.05
N HIS A 12 4.17 3.70 20.59
CA HIS A 12 4.88 4.96 20.54
C HIS A 12 5.18 5.30 19.07
N THR A 13 4.73 6.48 18.64
CA THR A 13 5.01 6.98 17.28
C THR A 13 6.47 7.44 17.24
N PRO A 14 7.29 6.97 16.29
CA PRO A 14 8.68 7.41 16.17
C PRO A 14 8.73 8.91 15.83
N LEU A 15 9.57 9.67 16.54
CA LEU A 15 9.79 11.09 16.30
C LEU A 15 10.96 11.28 15.33
N ILE A 16 10.75 11.91 14.18
CA ILE A 16 11.81 12.27 13.25
C ILE A 16 12.10 13.76 13.39
N ARG A 17 13.37 14.11 13.60
CA ARG A 17 13.83 15.49 13.77
C ARG A 17 15.25 15.68 13.22
N ASP A 18 15.65 16.92 13.04
CA ASP A 18 17.02 17.24 12.65
C ASP A 18 18.02 16.75 13.70
N ALA A 19 19.12 16.18 13.22
CA ALA A 19 20.20 15.69 14.05
C ALA A 19 20.94 16.88 14.67
N GLN A 20 21.26 16.76 15.96
CA GLN A 20 21.99 17.77 16.71
C GLN A 20 23.33 17.19 17.19
N PRO A 21 24.31 18.03 17.57
CA PRO A 21 25.62 17.55 18.05
C PRO A 21 25.53 16.54 19.21
N HIS A 22 24.50 16.63 20.05
CA HIS A 22 24.28 15.66 21.14
C HIS A 22 23.87 14.26 20.64
N ASP A 23 23.36 14.13 19.42
CA ASP A 23 22.98 12.85 18.81
C ASP A 23 24.17 12.12 18.18
N PHE A 24 25.29 12.82 17.92
CA PHE A 24 26.43 12.27 17.17
C PHE A 24 27.03 11.00 17.78
N PRO A 25 27.16 10.85 19.12
CA PRO A 25 27.60 9.58 19.70
C PRO A 25 26.69 8.40 19.30
N SER A 26 25.38 8.60 19.28
CA SER A 26 24.42 7.57 18.86
C SER A 26 24.47 7.30 17.35
N VAL A 27 24.61 8.34 16.53
CA VAL A 27 24.79 8.20 15.06
C VAL A 27 26.06 7.40 14.74
N LEU A 28 27.16 7.67 15.43
CA LEU A 28 28.42 6.93 15.27
C LEU A 28 28.27 5.47 15.73
N ALA A 29 27.56 5.21 16.83
CA ALA A 29 27.27 3.84 17.27
C ALA A 29 26.44 3.07 16.23
N LEU A 30 25.39 3.69 15.69
CA LEU A 30 24.57 3.10 14.62
C LEU A 30 25.40 2.84 13.35
N ASN A 31 26.27 3.76 12.95
CA ASN A 31 27.13 3.56 11.78
C ASN A 31 28.03 2.34 11.97
N ARG A 32 28.64 2.17 13.15
CA ARG A 32 29.49 1.01 13.48
C ARG A 32 28.76 -0.32 13.35
N GLU A 33 27.48 -0.39 13.75
CA GLU A 33 26.67 -1.60 13.56
C GLU A 33 26.50 -1.98 12.07
N SER A 34 26.60 -1.00 11.16
CA SER A 34 26.37 -1.15 9.72
C SER A 34 27.63 -0.99 8.86
N GLU A 35 28.83 -1.01 9.45
CA GLU A 35 30.12 -0.84 8.73
C GLU A 35 30.39 -1.90 7.66
N HIS A 36 29.70 -3.04 7.72
CA HIS A 36 29.76 -4.05 6.66
C HIS A 36 29.21 -3.54 5.32
N PHE A 37 28.35 -2.52 5.34
CA PHE A 37 27.75 -1.90 4.15
C PHE A 37 28.15 -0.43 3.97
N LEU A 38 28.73 0.20 4.99
CA LEU A 38 29.05 1.63 5.03
C LEU A 38 30.52 1.85 5.37
N SER A 39 31.11 2.95 4.90
CA SER A 39 32.45 3.32 5.32
C SER A 39 32.48 3.68 6.81
N PRO A 40 33.57 3.35 7.54
CA PRO A 40 33.77 3.79 8.91
C PRO A 40 33.64 5.31 9.03
N LEU A 41 33.10 5.77 10.16
CA LEU A 41 32.84 7.18 10.41
C LEU A 41 33.34 7.56 11.80
N ASN A 42 34.17 8.59 11.86
CA ASN A 42 34.61 9.21 13.12
C ASN A 42 33.90 10.56 13.36
N LEU A 43 34.08 11.13 14.56
CA LEU A 43 33.39 12.35 14.95
C LEU A 43 33.73 13.56 14.04
N PRO A 44 35.02 13.87 13.76
CA PRO A 44 35.35 14.94 12.81
C PRO A 44 34.71 14.76 11.43
N GLN A 45 34.71 13.53 10.90
CA GLN A 45 34.07 13.23 9.62
C GLN A 45 32.57 13.46 9.69
N LEU A 46 31.89 12.97 10.73
CA LEU A 46 30.44 13.17 10.91
C LEU A 46 30.08 14.66 11.04
N GLN A 47 30.91 15.45 11.72
CA GLN A 47 30.73 16.91 11.82
C GLN A 47 30.80 17.57 10.45
N THR A 48 31.81 17.21 9.64
CA THR A 48 31.94 17.69 8.27
C THR A 48 30.73 17.28 7.41
N LEU A 49 30.33 16.01 7.46
CA LEU A 49 29.16 15.53 6.73
C LEU A 49 27.88 16.25 7.16
N HIS A 50 27.69 16.49 8.45
CA HIS A 50 26.53 17.21 8.95
C HIS A 50 26.47 18.64 8.44
N GLN A 51 27.60 19.34 8.36
CA GLN A 51 27.67 20.70 7.83
C GLN A 51 27.40 20.76 6.32
N GLN A 52 27.82 19.72 5.58
CA GLN A 52 27.63 19.64 4.14
C GLN A 52 26.25 19.11 3.73
N ALA A 53 25.59 18.35 4.62
CA ALA A 53 24.32 17.71 4.33
C ALA A 53 23.20 18.73 4.25
N ALA A 54 22.40 18.64 3.20
CA ALA A 54 21.14 19.37 3.11
C ALA A 54 20.05 18.72 3.97
N TYR A 55 20.21 17.44 4.31
CA TYR A 55 19.30 16.70 5.16
C TYR A 55 20.10 15.77 6.07
N HIS A 56 20.05 16.03 7.38
CA HIS A 56 20.58 15.13 8.41
C HIS A 56 19.53 14.99 9.52
N ARG A 57 18.83 13.85 9.54
CA ARG A 57 17.77 13.59 10.53
C ARG A 57 17.97 12.30 11.28
N VAL A 58 17.53 12.32 12.53
CA VAL A 58 17.45 11.15 13.42
C VAL A 58 16.01 10.77 13.66
N CYS A 59 15.78 9.48 13.91
CA CYS A 59 14.52 8.90 14.32
C CYS A 59 14.66 8.42 15.77
N GLN A 60 13.90 9.02 16.67
CA GLN A 60 13.96 8.75 18.11
C GLN A 60 12.78 7.86 18.54
N THR A 61 13.08 6.81 19.30
CA THR A 61 12.11 5.93 19.95
C THR A 61 12.47 5.84 21.43
N GLU A 62 11.51 6.08 22.34
CA GLU A 62 11.74 5.97 23.79
C GLU A 62 13.00 6.74 24.25
N ASN A 63 13.13 7.97 23.76
CA ASN A 63 14.27 8.87 23.96
C ASN A 63 15.64 8.43 23.40
N THR A 64 15.72 7.29 22.69
CA THR A 64 16.95 6.80 22.08
C THR A 64 16.93 7.01 20.56
N VAL A 65 18.06 7.42 19.97
CA VAL A 65 18.21 7.50 18.51
C VAL A 65 18.28 6.07 17.95
N ALA A 66 17.25 5.67 17.21
CA ALA A 66 17.08 4.33 16.67
C ALA A 66 17.47 4.22 15.18
N ALA A 67 17.45 5.34 14.46
CA ALA A 67 17.85 5.40 13.05
C ALA A 67 18.31 6.81 12.67
N PHE A 68 19.08 6.94 11.60
CA PHE A 68 19.45 8.23 11.01
C PHE A 68 19.52 8.16 9.49
N LEU A 69 19.46 9.33 8.84
CA LEU A 69 19.64 9.46 7.40
C LEU A 69 20.40 10.76 7.06
N LEU A 70 21.39 10.63 6.18
CA LEU A 70 22.18 11.73 5.59
C LEU A 70 21.94 11.81 4.08
N ALA A 71 21.65 13.01 3.59
CA ALA A 71 21.53 13.28 2.16
C ALA A 71 22.08 14.67 1.75
N PHE A 72 22.57 14.72 0.52
CA PHE A 72 23.29 15.87 -0.06
C PHE A 72 22.58 16.37 -1.32
N ARG A 73 22.51 17.69 -1.50
CA ARG A 73 22.05 18.31 -2.77
C ARG A 73 23.17 18.30 -3.79
N GLU A 74 22.86 18.52 -5.06
CA GLU A 74 23.90 18.83 -6.06
C GLU A 74 24.79 20.00 -5.61
N GLY A 75 26.07 19.98 -5.99
CA GLY A 75 27.03 21.04 -5.66
C GLY A 75 27.58 21.03 -4.23
N ALA A 76 27.20 20.06 -3.40
CA ALA A 76 27.82 19.86 -2.09
C ALA A 76 29.30 19.44 -2.24
N HIS A 77 30.15 19.89 -1.30
CA HIS A 77 31.56 19.48 -1.23
C HIS A 77 31.73 18.06 -0.65
N TYR A 78 30.95 17.10 -1.15
CA TYR A 78 30.93 15.73 -0.69
C TYR A 78 31.79 14.83 -1.60
N ASP A 79 32.84 14.23 -1.05
CA ASP A 79 33.75 13.38 -1.82
C ASP A 79 33.27 11.91 -1.84
N SER A 80 32.48 11.59 -2.86
CA SER A 80 32.10 10.22 -3.19
C SER A 80 32.11 10.03 -4.72
N PRO A 81 32.73 8.95 -5.24
CA PRO A 81 32.66 8.62 -6.67
C PRO A 81 31.23 8.43 -7.18
N ASN A 82 30.33 7.94 -6.34
CA ASN A 82 28.92 7.74 -6.70
C ASN A 82 28.18 9.07 -6.75
N TYR A 83 28.42 9.95 -5.77
CA TYR A 83 27.87 11.30 -5.76
C TYR A 83 28.33 12.10 -6.99
N ARG A 84 29.62 12.01 -7.35
CA ARG A 84 30.17 12.64 -8.57
C ARG A 84 29.51 12.13 -9.84
N TRP A 85 29.27 10.83 -9.94
CA TRP A 85 28.56 10.23 -11.08
C TRP A 85 27.17 10.85 -11.29
N PHE A 86 26.43 11.12 -10.21
CA PHE A 86 25.13 11.80 -10.27
C PHE A 86 25.27 13.28 -10.63
N CYS A 87 26.27 13.99 -10.08
CA CYS A 87 26.55 15.40 -10.43
C CYS A 87 26.77 15.61 -11.93
N GLU A 88 27.42 14.66 -12.60
CA GLU A 88 27.67 14.71 -14.04
C GLU A 88 26.42 14.52 -14.91
N ARG A 89 25.33 13.95 -14.35
CA ARG A 89 24.18 13.45 -15.12
C ARG A 89 22.85 14.08 -14.75
N TYR A 90 22.71 14.54 -13.50
CA TYR A 90 21.49 15.10 -12.97
C TYR A 90 21.76 16.51 -12.48
N PRO A 91 21.17 17.55 -13.12
CA PRO A 91 21.41 18.94 -12.75
C PRO A 91 20.74 19.33 -11.42
N CYS A 92 19.79 18.54 -10.93
CA CYS A 92 19.07 18.80 -9.69
C CYS A 92 18.63 17.47 -9.05
N PHE A 93 19.25 17.09 -7.92
CA PHE A 93 18.96 15.83 -7.22
C PHE A 93 19.29 15.88 -5.72
N LEU A 94 18.64 15.02 -4.95
CA LEU A 94 18.96 14.78 -3.54
C LEU A 94 19.53 13.37 -3.41
N TYR A 95 20.79 13.26 -3.04
CA TYR A 95 21.50 11.99 -2.94
C TYR A 95 21.53 11.49 -1.51
N VAL A 96 20.89 10.34 -1.28
CA VAL A 96 20.87 9.65 0.02
C VAL A 96 22.13 8.80 0.12
N ASP A 97 23.06 9.23 0.97
CA ASP A 97 24.35 8.57 1.20
C ASP A 97 24.22 7.45 2.25
N ARG A 98 23.64 7.78 3.40
CA ARG A 98 23.52 6.85 4.54
C ARG A 98 22.10 6.80 5.03
N VAL A 99 21.58 5.59 5.16
CA VAL A 99 20.37 5.30 5.93
C VAL A 99 20.70 4.11 6.84
N VAL A 100 20.57 4.31 8.14
CA VAL A 100 20.87 3.26 9.12
C VAL A 100 19.71 3.13 10.09
N VAL A 101 19.31 1.89 10.34
CA VAL A 101 18.38 1.53 11.40
C VAL A 101 19.09 0.54 12.31
N GLY A 102 19.18 0.85 13.60
CA GLY A 102 19.86 0.00 14.57
C GLY A 102 19.26 -1.40 14.60
N VAL A 103 20.09 -2.41 14.87
CA VAL A 103 19.69 -3.83 14.78
C VAL A 103 18.50 -4.12 15.70
N ALA A 104 18.50 -3.54 16.91
CA ALA A 104 17.43 -3.67 17.90
C ALA A 104 16.07 -3.07 17.43
N TYR A 105 16.09 -2.21 16.40
CA TYR A 105 14.92 -1.47 15.91
C TYR A 105 14.51 -1.88 14.49
N GLN A 106 15.08 -2.95 13.97
CA GLN A 106 14.67 -3.52 12.68
C GLN A 106 13.20 -3.98 12.72
N SER A 107 12.57 -4.08 11.55
CA SER A 107 11.15 -4.45 11.39
C SER A 107 10.10 -3.46 11.96
N GLN A 108 10.51 -2.35 12.58
CA GLN A 108 9.60 -1.30 13.06
C GLN A 108 9.25 -0.22 12.01
N ARG A 109 9.67 -0.43 10.75
CA ARG A 109 9.45 0.48 9.61
C ARG A 109 10.07 1.88 9.75
N LEU A 110 11.07 2.06 10.61
CA LEU A 110 11.77 3.34 10.82
C LEU A 110 12.47 3.85 9.55
N GLY A 111 13.19 2.98 8.84
CA GLY A 111 13.80 3.35 7.55
C GLY A 111 12.76 3.78 6.52
N SER A 112 11.57 3.16 6.52
CA SER A 112 10.47 3.58 5.66
C SER A 112 9.87 4.93 6.06
N ALA A 113 9.92 5.30 7.34
CA ALA A 113 9.50 6.62 7.80
C ALA A 113 10.50 7.69 7.38
N LEU A 114 11.81 7.44 7.56
CA LEU A 114 12.89 8.34 7.10
C LEU A 114 12.82 8.59 5.58
N TYR A 115 12.58 7.57 4.77
CA TYR A 115 12.43 7.75 3.31
C TYR A 115 11.21 8.58 2.92
N ARG A 116 10.10 8.48 3.66
CA ARG A 116 8.93 9.34 3.41
C ARG A 116 9.27 10.80 3.68
N GLU A 117 9.98 11.08 4.76
CA GLU A 117 10.45 12.42 5.10
C GLU A 117 11.44 12.96 4.06
N VAL A 118 12.38 12.15 3.57
CA VAL A 118 13.27 12.52 2.46
C VAL A 118 12.47 12.91 1.22
N PHE A 119 11.43 12.15 0.87
CA PHE A 119 10.58 12.48 -0.27
C PHE A 119 9.76 13.75 -0.04
N THR A 120 9.31 14.00 1.20
CA THR A 120 8.66 15.27 1.56
C THR A 120 9.63 16.43 1.40
N PHE A 121 10.82 16.33 2.00
CA PHE A 121 11.88 17.33 1.85
C PHE A 121 12.22 17.60 0.38
N ALA A 122 12.39 16.54 -0.43
CA ALA A 122 12.68 16.69 -1.85
C ALA A 122 11.56 17.44 -2.60
N ARG A 123 10.29 17.15 -2.31
CA ARG A 123 9.15 17.86 -2.90
C ARG A 123 9.09 19.32 -2.47
N ASP A 124 9.25 19.59 -1.17
CA ASP A 124 9.17 20.93 -0.61
C ASP A 124 10.26 21.86 -1.15
N HIS A 125 11.41 21.29 -1.56
CA HIS A 125 12.54 22.00 -2.16
C HIS A 125 12.59 21.87 -3.70
N ALA A 126 11.50 21.43 -4.33
CA ALA A 126 11.37 21.27 -5.79
C ALA A 126 12.49 20.42 -6.44
N VAL A 127 12.95 19.39 -5.74
CA VAL A 127 13.98 18.46 -6.20
C VAL A 127 13.34 17.30 -6.97
N PRO A 128 13.59 17.16 -8.28
CA PRO A 128 12.90 16.18 -9.12
C PRO A 128 13.45 14.75 -8.97
N TRP A 129 14.69 14.59 -8.51
CA TRP A 129 15.34 13.28 -8.42
C TRP A 129 15.84 13.02 -7.01
N VAL A 130 15.48 11.87 -6.44
CA VAL A 130 16.18 11.34 -5.27
C VAL A 130 17.07 10.19 -5.74
N ALA A 131 18.35 10.29 -5.47
CA ALA A 131 19.37 9.33 -5.89
C ALA A 131 19.88 8.54 -4.68
N CYS A 132 20.29 7.30 -4.91
CA CYS A 132 21.01 6.48 -3.94
C CYS A 132 21.75 5.36 -4.66
N GLU A 133 22.58 4.63 -3.93
CA GLU A 133 23.18 3.39 -4.40
C GLU A 133 22.98 2.24 -3.41
N PHE A 134 23.18 1.02 -3.92
CA PHE A 134 23.40 -0.15 -3.09
C PHE A 134 24.35 -1.13 -3.76
N ASP A 135 24.92 -2.04 -2.97
CA ASP A 135 25.93 -2.98 -3.44
C ASP A 135 25.31 -4.14 -4.22
N LEU A 136 25.80 -4.35 -5.44
CA LEU A 136 25.57 -5.57 -6.22
C LEU A 136 26.60 -6.64 -5.87
N GLU A 137 27.85 -6.23 -5.63
CA GLU A 137 28.96 -7.12 -5.28
C GLU A 137 29.80 -6.49 -4.15
N PRO A 138 29.81 -7.08 -2.93
CA PRO A 138 28.95 -8.19 -2.49
C PRO A 138 27.46 -7.78 -2.43
N PRO A 139 26.52 -8.73 -2.58
CA PRO A 139 25.10 -8.39 -2.74
C PRO A 139 24.46 -7.88 -1.44
N ASN A 140 23.84 -6.71 -1.50
CA ASN A 140 22.99 -6.18 -0.43
C ASN A 140 21.50 -6.34 -0.76
N LEU A 141 20.98 -7.56 -0.59
CA LEU A 141 19.59 -7.92 -0.90
C LEU A 141 18.56 -7.13 -0.08
N ALA A 142 18.92 -6.75 1.16
CA ALA A 142 18.06 -5.95 2.02
C ALA A 142 17.81 -4.57 1.43
N SER A 143 18.87 -3.86 1.02
CA SER A 143 18.76 -2.58 0.32
C SER A 143 18.02 -2.75 -1.01
N GLN A 144 18.36 -3.75 -1.81
CA GLN A 144 17.68 -4.01 -3.09
C GLN A 144 16.15 -4.10 -2.93
N GLY A 145 15.67 -4.93 -2.01
CA GLY A 145 14.23 -5.08 -1.74
C GLY A 145 13.61 -3.82 -1.12
N PHE A 146 14.37 -3.09 -0.30
CA PHE A 146 13.92 -1.84 0.32
C PHE A 146 13.73 -0.72 -0.72
N HIS A 147 14.73 -0.44 -1.55
CA HIS A 147 14.67 0.63 -2.57
C HIS A 147 13.64 0.32 -3.66
N ALA A 148 13.52 -0.94 -4.10
CA ALA A 148 12.50 -1.35 -5.07
C ALA A 148 11.06 -1.03 -4.59
N ARG A 149 10.79 -1.17 -3.28
CA ARG A 149 9.47 -0.84 -2.70
C ARG A 149 9.14 0.65 -2.76
N PHE A 150 10.14 1.51 -2.85
CA PHE A 150 9.97 2.96 -2.99
C PHE A 150 9.92 3.42 -4.45
N GLY A 151 10.14 2.53 -5.42
CA GLY A 151 10.05 2.84 -6.85
C GLY A 151 11.34 3.42 -7.43
N PHE A 152 12.48 3.16 -6.80
CA PHE A 152 13.78 3.43 -7.41
C PHE A 152 14.00 2.51 -8.62
N ALA A 153 14.64 3.07 -9.65
CA ALA A 153 15.05 2.36 -10.86
C ALA A 153 16.56 2.50 -11.07
N GLU A 154 17.19 1.42 -11.55
CA GLU A 154 18.60 1.42 -11.90
C GLU A 154 18.83 2.31 -13.13
N VAL A 155 19.82 3.20 -13.04
CA VAL A 155 20.25 4.07 -14.14
C VAL A 155 21.72 3.90 -14.49
N GLY A 156 22.43 3.07 -13.75
CA GLY A 156 23.82 2.74 -14.01
C GLY A 156 24.38 1.76 -13.00
N THR A 157 25.56 1.26 -13.29
CA THR A 157 26.38 0.52 -12.33
C THR A 157 27.80 1.07 -12.36
N GLN A 158 28.50 0.97 -11.24
CA GLN A 158 29.87 1.46 -11.14
C GLN A 158 30.73 0.50 -10.30
N TRP A 159 31.98 0.33 -10.72
CA TRP A 159 33.00 -0.32 -9.92
C TRP A 159 33.69 0.73 -9.04
N VAL A 160 33.69 0.50 -7.74
CA VAL A 160 34.32 1.36 -6.73
C VAL A 160 35.33 0.56 -5.91
N ALA A 161 36.08 1.25 -5.04
CA ALA A 161 37.13 0.65 -4.21
C ALA A 161 38.17 -0.15 -5.04
N CYS A 162 38.71 0.48 -6.09
CA CYS A 162 39.69 -0.13 -7.01
C CYS A 162 39.17 -1.45 -7.62
N ALA A 163 37.94 -1.44 -8.14
CA ALA A 163 37.28 -2.58 -8.78
C ALA A 163 36.99 -3.79 -7.87
N LYS A 164 36.91 -3.59 -6.54
CA LYS A 164 36.53 -4.65 -5.59
C LYS A 164 35.04 -4.70 -5.27
N LYS A 165 34.31 -3.61 -5.51
CA LYS A 165 32.91 -3.47 -5.15
C LYS A 165 32.13 -2.93 -6.34
N LYS A 166 31.02 -3.58 -6.68
CA LYS A 166 30.11 -3.12 -7.74
C LYS A 166 28.85 -2.57 -7.09
N VAL A 167 28.47 -1.35 -7.46
CA VAL A 167 27.25 -0.70 -6.97
C VAL A 167 26.24 -0.50 -8.09
N SER A 168 24.96 -0.56 -7.72
CA SER A 168 23.84 -0.16 -8.56
C SER A 168 23.47 1.29 -8.22
N LEU A 169 23.45 2.16 -9.22
CA LEU A 169 23.10 3.57 -9.09
C LEU A 169 21.61 3.73 -9.42
N GLN A 170 20.86 4.23 -8.45
CA GLN A 170 19.41 4.24 -8.47
C GLN A 170 18.88 5.66 -8.40
N VAL A 171 17.81 5.94 -9.14
CA VAL A 171 17.05 7.18 -9.01
C VAL A 171 15.58 6.90 -8.80
N ASN A 172 14.95 7.80 -8.08
CA ASN A 172 13.52 7.91 -7.95
C ASN A 172 13.12 9.27 -8.49
N GLU A 173 12.33 9.28 -9.58
CA GLU A 173 11.64 10.49 -10.03
C GLU A 173 10.65 10.89 -8.92
N GLN A 174 10.98 11.93 -8.17
CA GLN A 174 9.98 12.58 -7.32
C GLN A 174 8.83 12.97 -8.22
N LYS A 175 7.63 12.51 -7.88
CA LYS A 175 6.42 12.78 -8.64
C LYS A 175 5.96 14.22 -8.41
N SER A 176 6.74 15.13 -8.93
CA SER A 176 6.43 16.50 -9.27
C SER A 176 6.82 16.72 -10.74
N ALA A 177 6.56 15.72 -11.59
CA ALA A 177 6.68 15.85 -13.03
C ALA A 177 5.32 16.24 -13.61
N VAL A 178 5.29 17.30 -14.42
CA VAL A 178 4.13 17.69 -15.23
C VAL A 178 3.87 16.57 -16.24
N ALA A 179 2.91 15.71 -15.94
CA ALA A 179 2.39 14.69 -16.83
C ALA A 179 0.88 14.87 -16.95
N ARG A 180 0.26 14.32 -18.00
CA ARG A 180 -1.20 14.38 -18.10
C ARG A 180 -1.79 13.67 -16.87
N PRO A 181 -2.81 14.26 -16.21
CA PRO A 181 -3.46 13.65 -15.04
C PRO A 181 -3.93 12.20 -15.27
N GLU A 182 -4.17 11.84 -16.54
CA GLU A 182 -4.60 10.53 -17.03
C GLU A 182 -3.55 9.43 -16.88
N ASP A 183 -2.28 9.81 -16.95
CA ASP A 183 -1.13 8.89 -16.94
C ASP A 183 -0.59 8.66 -15.52
N ARG A 184 -1.20 9.30 -14.51
CA ARG A 184 -0.73 9.27 -13.12
C ARG A 184 -1.83 8.73 -12.18
N GLN A 185 -1.37 8.24 -11.04
CA GLN A 185 -2.23 7.78 -9.95
C GLN A 185 -1.98 8.65 -8.72
N PHE A 186 -3.06 9.08 -8.07
CA PHE A 186 -3.03 10.01 -6.95
C PHE A 186 -3.80 9.39 -5.78
N VAL A 187 -3.12 9.02 -4.70
CA VAL A 187 -3.75 8.50 -3.46
C VAL A 187 -4.78 7.38 -3.72
N GLY A 188 -4.53 6.55 -4.74
CA GLY A 188 -5.44 5.44 -5.11
C GLY A 188 -6.47 5.78 -6.19
N PHE A 189 -6.50 7.01 -6.68
CA PHE A 189 -7.34 7.51 -7.79
C PHE A 189 -6.52 7.65 -9.09
N ARG A 190 -7.23 7.81 -10.20
CA ARG A 190 -6.74 8.23 -11.52
C ARG A 190 -7.75 9.24 -12.06
N LEU A 191 -7.30 10.31 -12.69
CA LEU A 191 -8.19 11.27 -13.36
C LEU A 191 -8.31 10.91 -14.84
N ARG A 192 -9.45 11.15 -15.47
CA ARG A 192 -9.60 10.98 -16.93
C ARG A 192 -10.51 12.07 -17.47
N ARG A 193 -10.20 12.64 -18.63
CA ARG A 193 -11.16 13.51 -19.31
C ARG A 193 -12.19 12.66 -20.07
N SER A 194 -13.47 12.82 -19.78
CA SER A 194 -14.53 12.09 -20.47
C SER A 194 -14.53 12.47 -21.96
N PRO A 195 -14.42 11.50 -22.89
CA PRO A 195 -14.49 11.80 -24.33
C PRO A 195 -15.86 12.34 -24.76
N ARG A 196 -16.91 12.07 -23.96
CA ARG A 196 -18.29 12.43 -24.29
C ARG A 196 -18.70 13.79 -23.74
N THR A 197 -18.32 14.10 -22.50
CA THR A 197 -18.73 15.35 -21.82
C THR A 197 -17.61 16.37 -21.72
N GLY A 198 -16.35 15.95 -21.92
CA GLY A 198 -15.18 16.82 -21.74
C GLY A 198 -14.83 17.12 -20.27
N GLU A 199 -15.63 16.63 -19.32
CA GLU A 199 -15.44 16.80 -17.87
C GLU A 199 -14.36 15.87 -17.34
N VAL A 200 -13.75 16.25 -16.21
CA VAL A 200 -12.78 15.40 -15.50
C VAL A 200 -13.55 14.38 -14.66
N GLU A 201 -13.18 13.11 -14.81
CA GLU A 201 -13.70 11.99 -14.05
C GLU A 201 -12.65 11.43 -13.09
N GLU A 202 -13.01 11.30 -11.82
CA GLU A 202 -12.25 10.57 -10.80
C GLU A 202 -12.54 9.08 -10.88
N LEU A 203 -11.50 8.31 -11.17
CA LEU A 203 -11.56 6.86 -11.31
C LEU A 203 -10.73 6.17 -10.24
N LEU A 204 -11.08 4.92 -9.93
CA LEU A 204 -10.20 4.03 -9.17
C LEU A 204 -8.94 3.71 -9.97
N SER A 205 -7.77 3.89 -9.36
CA SER A 205 -6.50 3.41 -9.94
C SER A 205 -6.50 1.90 -10.09
N ALA A 206 -5.71 1.37 -11.04
CA ALA A 206 -5.52 -0.07 -11.23
C ALA A 206 -5.07 -0.75 -9.92
N ARG A 207 -4.09 -0.14 -9.23
CA ARG A 207 -3.60 -0.63 -7.93
C ARG A 207 -4.69 -0.72 -6.87
N SER A 208 -5.60 0.25 -6.81
CA SER A 208 -6.73 0.21 -5.87
C SER A 208 -7.71 -0.91 -6.21
N LYS A 209 -7.97 -1.15 -7.52
CA LYS A 209 -8.79 -2.27 -8.00
C LYS A 209 -8.17 -3.62 -7.61
N ASP A 210 -6.88 -3.81 -7.86
CA ASP A 210 -6.19 -5.06 -7.49
C ASP A 210 -6.20 -5.29 -5.97
N ARG A 211 -5.97 -4.23 -5.20
CA ARG A 211 -5.99 -4.30 -3.73
C ARG A 211 -7.36 -4.68 -3.19
N ILE A 212 -8.45 -4.10 -3.70
CA ILE A 212 -9.79 -4.43 -3.21
C ILE A 212 -10.17 -5.86 -3.57
N GLU A 213 -9.82 -6.34 -4.77
CA GLU A 213 -10.04 -7.74 -5.14
C GLU A 213 -9.26 -8.71 -4.26
N ALA A 214 -7.96 -8.46 -4.05
CA ALA A 214 -7.13 -9.26 -3.16
C ALA A 214 -7.68 -9.26 -1.73
N LYS A 215 -8.15 -8.11 -1.25
CA LYS A 215 -8.72 -7.99 0.08
C LYS A 215 -10.04 -8.74 0.21
N VAL A 216 -10.93 -8.69 -0.79
CA VAL A 216 -12.16 -9.50 -0.80
C VAL A 216 -11.81 -10.98 -0.74
N ARG A 217 -10.84 -11.46 -1.53
CA ARG A 217 -10.38 -12.86 -1.50
C ARG A 217 -9.86 -13.26 -0.11
N ALA A 218 -9.10 -12.38 0.54
CA ALA A 218 -8.57 -12.60 1.88
C ALA A 218 -9.65 -12.58 2.98
N LEU A 219 -10.68 -11.74 2.84
CA LEU A 219 -11.81 -11.67 3.78
C LEU A 219 -12.80 -12.83 3.61
N THR A 220 -12.80 -13.47 2.45
CA THR A 220 -13.69 -14.60 2.10
C THR A 220 -12.87 -15.81 1.62
N PRO A 221 -11.97 -16.37 2.44
CA PRO A 221 -11.09 -17.45 2.02
C PRO A 221 -11.89 -18.73 1.78
N ARG A 222 -11.38 -19.59 0.89
CA ARG A 222 -12.03 -20.85 0.51
C ARG A 222 -12.19 -21.81 1.69
N ASN A 223 -11.28 -21.76 2.66
CA ASN A 223 -11.31 -22.57 3.89
C ASN A 223 -11.76 -21.69 5.06
N TRP A 224 -12.98 -21.19 5.02
CA TRP A 224 -13.52 -20.40 6.13
C TRP A 224 -13.96 -21.32 7.29
N GLY A 225 -13.37 -21.10 8.47
CA GLY A 225 -13.60 -21.93 9.65
C GLY A 225 -14.59 -21.37 10.67
N GLN A 226 -15.13 -20.18 10.45
CA GLN A 226 -16.10 -19.53 11.36
C GLN A 226 -17.50 -19.47 10.73
N SER A 227 -18.47 -18.84 11.40
CA SER A 227 -19.81 -18.66 10.84
C SER A 227 -19.81 -17.78 9.58
N LEU A 228 -20.77 -17.99 8.68
CA LEU A 228 -20.94 -17.10 7.53
C LEU A 228 -21.22 -15.65 7.96
N ASP A 229 -21.99 -15.48 9.04
CA ASP A 229 -22.33 -14.15 9.58
C ASP A 229 -21.07 -13.39 10.03
N ASP A 230 -20.07 -14.07 10.61
CA ASP A 230 -18.77 -13.46 10.92
C ASP A 230 -18.02 -13.01 9.65
N CYS A 231 -18.05 -13.85 8.61
CA CYS A 231 -17.45 -13.54 7.31
C CYS A 231 -18.07 -12.25 6.72
N ILE A 232 -19.39 -12.18 6.72
CA ILE A 232 -20.17 -11.03 6.23
C ILE A 232 -19.85 -9.79 7.07
N ARG A 233 -19.84 -9.91 8.39
CA ARG A 233 -19.53 -8.79 9.30
C ARG A 233 -18.14 -8.21 9.03
N ARG A 234 -17.13 -9.07 8.83
CA ARG A 234 -15.75 -8.65 8.51
C ARG A 234 -15.66 -8.02 7.13
N ALA A 235 -16.35 -8.58 6.14
CA ALA A 235 -16.43 -8.02 4.79
C ALA A 235 -17.08 -6.63 4.81
N ASN A 236 -18.26 -6.51 5.42
CA ASN A 236 -18.98 -5.24 5.56
C ASN A 236 -18.11 -4.17 6.23
N ARG A 237 -17.49 -4.47 7.39
CA ARG A 237 -16.66 -3.50 8.11
C ARG A 237 -15.59 -2.87 7.22
N TYR A 238 -14.87 -3.69 6.45
CA TYR A 238 -13.83 -3.20 5.56
C TYR A 238 -14.42 -2.45 4.35
N LEU A 239 -15.40 -3.06 3.69
CA LEU A 239 -15.92 -2.54 2.43
C LEU A 239 -16.69 -1.24 2.62
N LEU A 240 -17.44 -1.09 3.73
CA LEU A 240 -18.11 0.16 4.08
C LEU A 240 -17.12 1.30 4.34
N GLY A 241 -15.96 1.02 4.95
CA GLY A 241 -14.90 2.03 5.06
C GLY A 241 -14.28 2.36 3.71
N TRP A 242 -14.02 1.34 2.89
CA TRP A 242 -13.45 1.48 1.56
C TRP A 242 -14.33 2.33 0.63
N ILE A 243 -15.64 2.08 0.57
CA ILE A 243 -16.55 2.90 -0.22
C ILE A 243 -16.71 4.32 0.33
N GLY A 244 -16.46 4.54 1.63
CA GLY A 244 -16.47 5.88 2.24
C GLY A 244 -15.32 6.73 1.72
N PHE A 245 -14.12 6.14 1.64
CA PHE A 245 -12.95 6.81 1.09
C PHE A 245 -13.08 7.05 -0.42
N PHE A 246 -13.49 6.03 -1.19
CA PHE A 246 -13.61 6.11 -2.64
C PHE A 246 -14.98 6.65 -3.12
N ARG A 247 -15.75 7.34 -2.25
CA ARG A 247 -17.07 7.86 -2.62
C ARG A 247 -17.01 8.93 -3.70
N ILE A 248 -15.89 9.66 -3.77
CA ILE A 248 -15.63 10.77 -4.70
C ILE A 248 -15.46 10.33 -6.17
N CYS A 249 -15.33 9.02 -6.45
CA CYS A 249 -15.22 8.55 -7.83
C CYS A 249 -16.51 8.85 -8.62
N SER A 250 -16.37 9.28 -9.87
CA SER A 250 -17.52 9.66 -10.71
C SER A 250 -18.51 8.51 -10.89
N ALA A 251 -19.80 8.84 -10.85
CA ALA A 251 -20.89 7.87 -10.76
C ALA A 251 -20.90 6.84 -11.90
N ALA A 252 -20.62 7.28 -13.14
CA ALA A 252 -20.72 6.46 -14.34
C ALA A 252 -19.81 5.23 -14.30
N VAL A 253 -18.57 5.36 -13.79
CA VAL A 253 -17.61 4.25 -13.72
C VAL A 253 -17.67 3.54 -12.37
N GLN A 254 -17.91 4.29 -11.29
CA GLN A 254 -17.91 3.74 -9.94
C GLN A 254 -19.04 2.73 -9.73
N LEU A 255 -20.25 2.99 -10.24
CA LEU A 255 -21.38 2.07 -10.08
C LEU A 255 -21.11 0.70 -10.71
N GLN A 256 -20.43 0.64 -11.86
CA GLN A 256 -20.09 -0.63 -12.49
C GLN A 256 -19.06 -1.41 -11.67
N ALA A 257 -18.01 -0.72 -11.16
CA ALA A 257 -17.02 -1.34 -10.30
C ALA A 257 -17.66 -1.90 -9.02
N LEU A 258 -18.55 -1.15 -8.38
CA LEU A 258 -19.27 -1.57 -7.19
C LEU A 258 -20.19 -2.76 -7.47
N ARG A 259 -20.93 -2.77 -8.59
CA ARG A 259 -21.77 -3.90 -9.01
C ARG A 259 -20.96 -5.18 -9.18
N ASN A 260 -19.81 -5.09 -9.84
CA ASN A 260 -18.90 -6.23 -10.04
C ASN A 260 -18.38 -6.76 -8.70
N LEU A 261 -18.00 -5.86 -7.79
CA LEU A 261 -17.52 -6.23 -6.46
C LEU A 261 -18.62 -6.88 -5.61
N ASP A 262 -19.83 -6.32 -5.63
CA ASP A 262 -21.03 -6.86 -5.01
C ASP A 262 -21.34 -8.28 -5.52
N ALA A 263 -21.29 -8.49 -6.84
CA ALA A 263 -21.52 -9.78 -7.47
C ALA A 263 -20.45 -10.82 -7.09
N HIS A 264 -19.17 -10.42 -7.13
CA HIS A 264 -18.05 -11.28 -6.75
C HIS A 264 -18.18 -11.67 -5.27
N LEU A 265 -18.44 -10.72 -4.37
CA LEU A 265 -18.61 -10.98 -2.95
C LEU A 265 -19.74 -11.99 -2.69
N ARG A 266 -20.92 -11.78 -3.28
CA ARG A 266 -22.04 -12.71 -3.17
C ARG A 266 -21.68 -14.12 -3.65
N ARG A 267 -21.02 -14.25 -4.81
CA ARG A 267 -20.59 -15.56 -5.33
C ARG A 267 -19.63 -16.29 -4.38
N ARG A 268 -18.73 -15.56 -3.71
CA ARG A 268 -17.81 -16.13 -2.71
C ARG A 268 -18.55 -16.59 -1.46
N LEU A 269 -19.48 -15.77 -0.95
CA LEU A 269 -20.31 -16.16 0.20
C LEU A 269 -21.15 -17.39 -0.10
N ARG A 270 -21.75 -17.48 -1.30
CA ARG A 270 -22.44 -18.70 -1.77
C ARG A 270 -21.51 -19.92 -1.74
N ALA A 271 -20.28 -19.78 -2.25
CA ALA A 271 -19.31 -20.88 -2.23
C ALA A 271 -18.90 -21.30 -0.80
N ILE A 272 -18.79 -20.36 0.14
CA ILE A 272 -18.52 -20.65 1.55
C ILE A 272 -19.69 -21.42 2.18
N GLU A 273 -20.92 -20.95 1.98
CA GLU A 273 -22.13 -21.58 2.52
C GLU A 273 -22.28 -23.02 2.01
N LEU A 274 -22.17 -23.22 0.69
CA LEU A 274 -22.21 -24.55 0.08
C LEU A 274 -21.14 -25.48 0.66
N LYS A 275 -19.95 -24.94 0.96
CA LYS A 275 -18.87 -25.71 1.56
C LYS A 275 -19.17 -26.09 3.02
N GLN A 276 -19.76 -25.18 3.79
CA GLN A 276 -20.14 -25.43 5.18
C GLN A 276 -21.21 -26.53 5.29
N TRP A 277 -22.12 -26.63 4.31
CA TRP A 277 -23.09 -27.73 4.25
C TRP A 277 -22.45 -29.10 3.94
N ARG A 278 -21.19 -29.12 3.46
CA ARG A 278 -20.31 -30.28 3.19
C ARG A 278 -20.84 -31.32 2.19
N ARG A 279 -21.99 -31.94 2.44
CA ARG A 279 -22.52 -33.09 1.67
C ARG A 279 -23.54 -32.64 0.62
N ARG A 280 -23.50 -33.22 -0.58
CA ARG A 280 -24.45 -32.94 -1.68
C ARG A 280 -25.92 -33.05 -1.24
N ARG A 281 -26.25 -34.09 -0.46
CA ARG A 281 -27.59 -34.28 0.11
C ARG A 281 -28.01 -33.13 1.03
N SER A 282 -27.10 -32.62 1.87
CA SER A 282 -27.36 -31.48 2.75
C SER A 282 -27.54 -30.19 1.96
N ILE A 283 -26.71 -29.99 0.94
CA ILE A 283 -26.83 -28.86 0.01
C ILE A 283 -28.21 -28.87 -0.65
N ALA A 284 -28.65 -30.01 -1.20
CA ALA A 284 -29.96 -30.14 -1.84
C ALA A 284 -31.11 -29.76 -0.89
N LYS A 285 -31.12 -30.37 0.31
CA LYS A 285 -32.15 -30.12 1.32
C LYS A 285 -32.22 -28.65 1.73
N ASN A 286 -31.07 -28.01 1.95
CA ASN A 286 -31.01 -26.60 2.35
C ASN A 286 -31.45 -25.66 1.21
N LEU A 287 -31.05 -25.93 -0.04
CA LEU A 287 -31.51 -25.14 -1.19
C LEU A 287 -33.02 -25.24 -1.38
N ILE A 288 -33.59 -26.44 -1.26
CA ILE A 288 -35.05 -26.66 -1.38
C ILE A 288 -35.78 -25.95 -0.23
N LYS A 289 -35.26 -26.03 1.00
CA LYS A 289 -35.80 -25.28 2.15
C LYS A 289 -35.79 -23.76 1.93
N LEU A 290 -34.82 -23.26 1.16
CA LEU A 290 -34.69 -21.85 0.79
C LEU A 290 -35.45 -21.49 -0.50
N GLY A 291 -36.28 -22.39 -1.03
CA GLY A 291 -37.18 -22.11 -2.16
C GLY A 291 -36.67 -22.55 -3.53
N ALA A 292 -35.55 -23.28 -3.63
CA ALA A 292 -35.15 -23.86 -4.91
C ALA A 292 -36.12 -24.97 -5.38
N ASN A 293 -36.35 -25.06 -6.69
CA ASN A 293 -37.17 -26.12 -7.28
C ASN A 293 -36.59 -27.52 -6.95
N TYR A 294 -37.44 -28.42 -6.44
CA TYR A 294 -37.05 -29.76 -6.00
C TYR A 294 -36.33 -30.56 -7.09
N THR A 295 -36.97 -30.77 -8.23
CA THR A 295 -36.48 -31.61 -9.33
C THR A 295 -35.21 -31.04 -9.94
N ALA A 296 -35.18 -29.72 -10.19
CA ALA A 296 -34.02 -29.04 -10.75
C ALA A 296 -32.80 -29.11 -9.82
N THR A 297 -33.03 -29.00 -8.50
CA THR A 297 -31.95 -29.04 -7.49
C THR A 297 -31.24 -30.39 -7.47
N TRP A 298 -32.00 -31.49 -7.38
CA TRP A 298 -31.42 -32.82 -7.38
C TRP A 298 -30.69 -33.12 -8.69
N ARG A 299 -31.31 -32.78 -9.83
CA ARG A 299 -30.68 -32.92 -11.15
C ARG A 299 -29.36 -32.16 -11.22
N GLN A 300 -29.31 -30.91 -10.77
CA GLN A 300 -28.11 -30.08 -10.82
C GLN A 300 -26.97 -30.60 -9.93
N LEU A 301 -27.26 -31.11 -8.73
CA LEU A 301 -26.24 -31.56 -7.78
C LEU A 301 -25.66 -32.95 -8.10
N TYR A 302 -26.41 -33.77 -8.83
CA TYR A 302 -25.98 -35.10 -9.26
C TYR A 302 -25.58 -35.15 -10.73
N ARG A 303 -25.59 -34.01 -11.43
CA ARG A 303 -25.04 -33.86 -12.78
C ARG A 303 -23.50 -33.83 -12.71
N GLY A 304 -22.89 -35.01 -12.81
CA GLY A 304 -21.45 -35.17 -12.91
C GLY A 304 -20.65 -34.68 -11.69
N SER A 305 -19.35 -34.45 -11.90
CA SER A 305 -18.45 -33.89 -10.88
C SER A 305 -18.35 -32.38 -11.07
N ILE A 306 -19.13 -31.61 -10.30
CA ILE A 306 -19.05 -30.15 -10.28
C ILE A 306 -18.34 -29.69 -9.00
N SER A 307 -17.33 -28.83 -9.13
CA SER A 307 -16.70 -28.19 -7.99
C SER A 307 -17.60 -27.08 -7.41
N LEU A 308 -17.36 -26.67 -6.17
CA LEU A 308 -18.23 -25.71 -5.48
C LEU A 308 -18.25 -24.31 -6.12
N TRP A 309 -17.20 -23.91 -6.84
CA TRP A 309 -17.08 -22.57 -7.40
C TRP A 309 -17.93 -22.34 -8.67
N PRO A 310 -17.99 -23.28 -9.64
CA PRO A 310 -19.02 -23.27 -10.68
C PRO A 310 -20.44 -23.47 -10.11
N LEU A 311 -20.59 -24.35 -9.11
CA LEU A 311 -21.90 -24.60 -8.48
C LEU A 311 -22.47 -23.34 -7.81
N SER A 312 -21.62 -22.47 -7.23
CA SER A 312 -22.06 -21.24 -6.56
C SER A 312 -22.67 -20.18 -7.49
N HIS A 313 -22.64 -20.40 -8.80
CA HIS A 313 -23.19 -19.51 -9.82
C HIS A 313 -24.15 -20.27 -10.77
N CYS A 314 -24.74 -21.39 -10.33
CA CYS A 314 -25.80 -22.04 -11.09
C CYS A 314 -27.18 -21.48 -10.73
N ALA A 315 -28.13 -21.55 -11.67
CA ALA A 315 -29.47 -20.97 -11.49
C ALA A 315 -30.17 -21.43 -10.21
N VAL A 316 -30.05 -22.71 -9.84
CA VAL A 316 -30.64 -23.27 -8.61
C VAL A 316 -30.07 -22.58 -7.36
N VAL A 317 -28.75 -22.42 -7.30
CA VAL A 317 -28.08 -21.82 -6.14
C VAL A 317 -28.31 -20.32 -6.10
N GLU A 318 -28.29 -19.63 -7.24
CA GLU A 318 -28.57 -18.19 -7.29
C GLU A 318 -30.01 -17.85 -6.96
N HIS A 319 -30.95 -18.75 -7.27
CA HIS A 319 -32.35 -18.59 -6.91
C HIS A 319 -32.55 -18.70 -5.38
N ALA A 320 -31.98 -19.73 -4.74
CA ALA A 320 -32.10 -19.93 -3.30
C ALA A 320 -31.24 -18.95 -2.48
N LEU A 321 -29.97 -18.76 -2.86
CA LEU A 321 -29.01 -17.85 -2.22
C LEU A 321 -28.94 -16.52 -2.99
N ASN A 322 -30.11 -15.95 -3.23
CA ASN A 322 -30.28 -14.71 -3.99
C ASN A 322 -29.85 -13.46 -3.20
N ASN A 323 -29.98 -12.29 -3.82
CA ASN A 323 -29.60 -11.02 -3.20
C ASN A 323 -30.39 -10.73 -1.91
N ARG A 324 -31.68 -11.11 -1.84
CA ARG A 324 -32.52 -10.94 -0.65
C ARG A 324 -32.01 -11.80 0.51
N TRP A 325 -31.64 -13.05 0.24
CA TRP A 325 -31.03 -13.92 1.25
C TRP A 325 -29.72 -13.33 1.78
N CYS A 326 -28.83 -12.83 0.91
CA CYS A 326 -27.60 -12.18 1.35
C CYS A 326 -27.89 -10.95 2.24
N GLN A 327 -28.88 -10.14 1.88
CA GLN A 327 -29.29 -8.98 2.67
C GLN A 327 -29.86 -9.37 4.04
N GLN A 328 -30.67 -10.43 4.10
CA GLN A 328 -31.18 -10.98 5.36
C GLN A 328 -30.07 -11.52 6.26
N LYS A 329 -28.99 -12.04 5.67
CA LYS A 329 -27.74 -12.40 6.36
C LYS A 329 -26.90 -11.20 6.79
N GLY A 330 -27.37 -9.98 6.54
CA GLY A 330 -26.72 -8.74 6.93
C GLY A 330 -25.69 -8.22 5.94
N LEU A 331 -25.55 -8.81 4.75
CA LEU A 331 -24.65 -8.26 3.72
C LEU A 331 -25.18 -6.91 3.22
N LYS A 332 -24.33 -5.89 3.29
CA LYS A 332 -24.66 -4.55 2.77
C LYS A 332 -24.34 -4.46 1.29
N SER A 333 -25.26 -3.91 0.48
CA SER A 333 -24.98 -3.64 -0.93
C SER A 333 -24.14 -2.39 -1.06
N LEU A 334 -22.96 -2.51 -1.67
CA LEU A 334 -22.07 -1.38 -1.85
C LEU A 334 -22.67 -0.31 -2.75
N VAL A 335 -23.49 -0.72 -3.72
CA VAL A 335 -24.20 0.22 -4.60
C VAL A 335 -25.22 1.06 -3.83
N VAL A 336 -26.01 0.42 -2.96
CA VAL A 336 -27.02 1.13 -2.15
C VAL A 336 -26.34 2.09 -1.18
N GLU A 337 -25.32 1.62 -0.48
CA GLU A 337 -24.56 2.41 0.50
C GLU A 337 -23.82 3.58 -0.16
N TRP A 338 -23.24 3.37 -1.35
CA TRP A 338 -22.60 4.45 -2.09
C TRP A 338 -23.62 5.49 -2.56
N LYS A 339 -24.78 5.08 -3.05
CA LYS A 339 -25.85 6.01 -3.46
C LYS A 339 -26.31 6.86 -2.28
N ALA A 340 -26.62 6.24 -1.14
CA ALA A 340 -27.07 6.93 0.07
C ALA A 340 -26.07 8.02 0.52
N ARG A 341 -24.78 7.71 0.50
CA ARG A 341 -23.71 8.65 0.92
C ARG A 341 -23.45 9.79 -0.05
N ASN A 342 -23.87 9.66 -1.31
CA ASN A 342 -23.69 10.68 -2.34
C ASN A 342 -24.98 11.46 -2.62
N SER A 343 -26.15 10.94 -2.24
CA SER A 343 -27.40 11.72 -2.25
C SER A 343 -27.41 12.83 -1.18
N GLU A 344 -26.61 12.71 -0.13
CA GLU A 344 -26.52 13.71 0.96
C GLU A 344 -25.60 14.90 0.61
N HIS A 345 -24.77 14.79 -0.43
CA HIS A 345 -23.83 15.85 -0.84
C HIS A 345 -24.05 16.22 -2.31
N VAL A 346 -25.14 16.93 -2.58
CA VAL A 346 -25.20 17.82 -3.75
C VAL A 346 -24.50 19.10 -3.32
N VAL A 347 -23.28 19.35 -3.84
CA VAL A 347 -22.70 20.69 -3.75
C VAL A 347 -23.69 21.63 -4.45
N PRO A 348 -24.21 22.68 -3.78
CA PRO A 348 -25.09 23.64 -4.43
C PRO A 348 -24.38 24.17 -5.67
N VAL A 349 -24.97 23.97 -6.84
CA VAL A 349 -24.51 24.66 -8.05
C VAL A 349 -24.64 26.15 -7.74
N PRO A 350 -23.56 26.95 -7.78
CA PRO A 350 -23.69 28.39 -7.60
C PRO A 350 -24.70 28.88 -8.63
N ALA A 351 -25.71 29.63 -8.18
CA ALA A 351 -26.70 30.21 -9.07
C ALA A 351 -25.98 30.96 -10.20
N PRO A 352 -26.46 30.88 -11.46
CA PRO A 352 -25.86 31.62 -12.55
C PRO A 352 -25.79 33.09 -12.13
N THR A 353 -24.58 33.62 -12.07
CA THR A 353 -24.33 35.03 -11.76
C THR A 353 -25.03 35.82 -12.84
N THR A 354 -26.15 36.45 -12.48
CA THR A 354 -26.88 37.33 -13.37
C THR A 354 -26.24 38.70 -13.17
N GLU A 355 -25.28 39.06 -14.01
CA GLU A 355 -24.83 40.43 -14.25
C GLU A 355 -23.98 40.51 -15.53
#